data_AF-J3J6S7-F1
#
_entry.id   AF-J3J6S7-F1
#
_cell.length_a   1.000
_cell.length_b   1.000
_cell.length_c   1.000
_cell.angle_alpha   90.00
_cell.angle_beta   90.00
_cell.angle_gamma   90.00
#
_symmetry.space_group_name_H-M   'P 1'
#
loop_
_entity.id
_entity.type
_entity.pdbx_description
1 polymer ?
#
loop_
_entity_poly.entity_id
_entity_poly.type
_entity_poly.pdbx_seq_one_letter_code
_entity_poly.pdbx_strand_id
1 'polypeptide(L)'
;MSGAGPASYVYSGRSGSLDHVFANAAAEPFLAGVTSWAVNAQESIAFEYSRAGMNAHLSVEADNPYRSSDHNPEIIGLTLLGADPAPTPGESPAPT
;
A
#
# COMPACT_ATOMS: atom_id res chain seq x y z
N MET A 1 -0.02 10.57 12.53
CA MET A 1 -0.49 9.28 13.10
C MET A 1 -1.08 8.46 11.97
N SER A 2 -0.40 7.39 11.53
CA SER A 2 -1.03 6.33 10.73
C SER A 2 -1.81 5.43 11.70
N GLY A 3 -3.08 5.13 11.38
CA GLY A 3 -4.02 4.43 12.28
C GLY A 3 -5.41 5.07 12.42
N ALA A 4 -5.62 6.27 11.87
CA ALA A 4 -6.96 6.86 11.69
C ALA A 4 -7.46 6.78 10.24
N GLY A 5 -6.77 6.00 9.40
CA GLY A 5 -7.05 5.82 7.99
C GLY A 5 -8.23 4.86 7.71
N PRO A 6 -8.67 4.77 6.45
CA PRO A 6 -9.65 3.77 6.03
C PRO A 6 -9.17 2.35 6.36
N ALA A 7 -10.11 1.39 6.41
CA ALA A 7 -9.77 -0.01 6.71
C ALA A 7 -8.65 -0.53 5.78
N SER A 8 -7.63 -1.14 6.38
CA SER A 8 -6.47 -1.71 5.68
C SER A 8 -6.60 -3.21 5.44
N TYR A 9 -7.56 -3.91 6.05
CA TYR A 9 -7.73 -5.36 5.90
C TYR A 9 -9.19 -5.80 6.12
N VAL A 10 -9.48 -7.07 5.81
CA VAL A 10 -10.70 -7.77 6.23
C VAL A 10 -10.36 -9.10 6.90
N TYR A 11 -10.96 -9.37 8.06
CA TYR A 11 -10.82 -10.63 8.78
C TYR A 11 -12.15 -11.08 9.36
N SER A 12 -12.54 -12.32 9.10
CA SER A 12 -13.79 -12.91 9.60
C SER A 12 -15.03 -12.02 9.34
N GLY A 13 -15.11 -11.42 8.16
CA GLY A 13 -16.21 -10.54 7.75
C GLY A 13 -16.21 -9.15 8.39
N ARG A 14 -15.10 -8.74 9.03
CA ARG A 14 -14.94 -7.42 9.63
C ARG A 14 -13.77 -6.68 8.99
N SER A 15 -13.97 -5.42 8.66
CA SER A 15 -12.90 -4.55 8.16
C SER A 15 -12.34 -3.69 9.29
N GLY A 16 -11.04 -3.47 9.29
CA GLY A 16 -10.36 -2.68 10.31
C GLY A 16 -9.01 -2.15 9.84
N SER A 17 -8.26 -1.53 10.75
CA SER A 17 -6.86 -1.17 10.56
C SER A 17 -6.07 -1.58 11.81
N LEU A 18 -4.97 -2.31 11.62
CA LEU A 18 -4.05 -2.76 12.69
C LEU A 18 -2.60 -2.34 12.45
N ASP A 19 -2.33 -1.76 11.28
CA ASP A 19 -1.00 -1.36 10.84
C ASP A 19 -0.75 0.08 11.28
N HIS A 20 0.38 0.31 11.96
CA HIS A 20 0.70 1.61 12.53
C HIS A 20 2.15 2.00 12.28
N VAL A 21 2.35 3.28 11.95
CA VAL A 21 3.66 3.90 11.85
C VAL A 21 3.80 4.94 12.96
N PHE A 22 4.85 4.80 13.77
CA PHE A 22 5.20 5.73 14.84
C PHE A 22 6.55 6.37 14.58
N ALA A 23 6.66 7.67 14.86
CA ALA A 23 7.91 8.42 14.82
C ALA A 23 8.13 9.09 16.18
N ASN A 24 9.39 9.15 16.62
CA ASN A 24 9.77 9.93 17.80
C ASN A 24 10.22 11.35 17.39
N ALA A 25 10.44 12.23 18.38
CA ALA A 25 10.85 13.61 18.12
C ALA A 25 12.16 13.75 17.33
N ALA A 26 13.05 12.76 17.39
CA ALA A 26 14.28 12.76 16.59
C ALA A 26 14.04 12.37 15.13
N ALA A 27 13.00 11.58 14.86
CA ALA A 27 12.63 11.13 13.51
C ALA A 27 11.71 12.11 12.78
N GLU A 28 10.91 12.90 13.50
CA GLU A 28 9.96 13.85 12.89
C GLU A 28 10.58 14.81 11.87
N PRO A 29 11.78 15.39 12.09
CA PRO A 29 12.39 16.31 11.12
C PRO A 29 12.71 15.66 9.78
N PHE A 30 12.78 14.33 9.72
CA PHE A 30 13.06 13.56 8.50
C PHE A 30 11.80 13.08 7.80
N LEU A 31 10.61 13.25 8.38
CA LEU A 31 9.38 12.71 7.81
C LEU A 31 8.89 13.60 6.66
N ALA A 32 8.91 13.07 5.44
CA ALA A 32 8.37 13.74 4.25
C ALA A 32 6.87 13.47 4.07
N GLY A 33 6.37 12.34 4.59
CA GLY A 33 4.96 11.99 4.54
C GLY A 33 4.70 10.54 4.94
N VAL A 34 3.43 10.23 5.24
CA VAL A 34 2.95 8.86 5.48
C VAL A 34 1.62 8.70 4.77
N THR A 35 1.45 7.60 4.05
CA THR A 35 0.18 7.25 3.41
C THR A 35 0.01 5.75 3.35
N SER A 36 -1.23 5.26 3.36
CA SER A 36 -1.53 3.87 3.04
C SER A 36 -1.69 3.74 1.53
N TRP A 37 -1.14 2.68 0.93
CA TRP A 37 -1.40 2.33 -0.45
C TRP A 37 -2.60 1.37 -0.52
N ALA A 38 -3.73 1.88 -1.01
CA ALA A 38 -4.94 1.09 -1.17
C ALA A 38 -4.79 0.09 -2.33
N VAL A 39 -4.46 -1.16 -2.00
CA VAL A 39 -4.38 -2.29 -2.93
C VAL A 39 -5.61 -3.19 -2.87
N ASN A 40 -6.73 -2.67 -2.38
CA ASN A 40 -7.99 -3.42 -2.21
C ASN A 40 -7.93 -4.58 -1.20
N ALA A 41 -7.03 -4.54 -0.22
CA ALA A 41 -6.90 -5.58 0.82
C ALA A 41 -8.21 -5.86 1.60
N GLN A 42 -9.15 -4.93 1.58
CA GLN A 42 -10.48 -5.04 2.20
C GLN A 42 -11.58 -5.74 1.35
N GLU A 43 -11.30 -6.12 0.10
CA GLU A 43 -12.27 -6.90 -0.72
C GLU A 43 -12.46 -8.36 -0.26
N SER A 44 -13.35 -9.07 -0.96
CA SER A 44 -13.64 -10.48 -0.72
C SER A 44 -12.40 -11.36 -0.80
N ILE A 45 -12.35 -12.36 0.09
CA ILE A 45 -11.35 -13.43 0.08
C ILE A 45 -11.29 -14.19 -1.26
N ALA A 46 -12.34 -14.11 -2.09
CA ALA A 46 -12.36 -14.69 -3.44
C ALA A 46 -11.26 -14.15 -4.37
N PHE A 47 -10.72 -12.96 -4.08
CA PHE A 47 -9.67 -12.32 -4.86
C PHE A 47 -8.29 -12.37 -4.19
N GLU A 48 -8.14 -13.08 -3.07
CA GLU A 48 -6.90 -13.11 -2.30
C GLU A 48 -5.75 -13.80 -3.05
N TYR A 49 -4.54 -13.22 -2.96
CA TYR A 49 -3.30 -13.74 -3.59
C TYR A 49 -3.04 -15.23 -3.30
N SER A 50 -3.36 -15.71 -2.10
CA SER A 50 -3.18 -17.11 -1.69
C SER A 50 -4.04 -18.10 -2.50
N ARG A 51 -4.97 -17.59 -3.30
CA ARG A 51 -5.94 -18.35 -4.08
C ARG A 51 -5.67 -18.34 -5.58
N ALA A 52 -4.47 -17.94 -5.99
CA ALA A 52 -4.07 -17.92 -7.40
C ALA A 52 -4.50 -19.21 -8.13
N GLY A 53 -5.17 -19.06 -9.28
CA GLY A 53 -5.69 -20.16 -10.09
C GLY A 53 -6.99 -20.82 -9.60
N MET A 54 -7.59 -20.40 -8.49
CA MET A 54 -8.87 -20.96 -8.01
C MET A 54 -10.11 -20.45 -8.77
N ASN A 55 -9.99 -19.38 -9.56
CA ASN A 55 -11.04 -18.88 -10.43
C ASN A 55 -10.46 -18.11 -11.63
N ALA A 56 -11.29 -17.89 -12.66
CA ALA A 56 -10.89 -17.23 -13.90
C ALA A 56 -10.53 -15.73 -13.74
N HIS A 57 -11.01 -15.07 -12.68
CA HIS A 57 -10.65 -13.67 -12.41
C HIS A 57 -9.20 -13.58 -11.93
N LEU A 58 -8.77 -14.48 -11.05
CA LEU A 58 -7.39 -14.46 -10.52
C LEU A 58 -6.31 -14.72 -11.58
N SER A 59 -6.65 -15.34 -12.71
CA SER A 59 -5.70 -15.49 -13.82
C SER A 59 -5.45 -14.20 -14.60
N VAL A 60 -6.37 -13.22 -14.57
CA VAL A 60 -6.22 -11.96 -15.33
C VAL A 60 -5.68 -10.81 -14.46
N GLU A 61 -5.78 -10.93 -13.13
CA GLU A 61 -5.26 -9.93 -12.19
C GLU A 61 -3.85 -10.26 -11.65
N ALA A 62 -3.21 -11.33 -12.15
CA ALA A 62 -1.96 -11.85 -11.59
C ALA A 62 -0.78 -10.86 -11.65
N ASP A 63 -0.81 -9.91 -12.57
CA ASP A 63 0.29 -8.98 -12.87
C ASP A 63 0.03 -7.56 -12.34
N ASN A 64 -0.90 -7.39 -11.41
CA ASN A 64 -1.23 -6.09 -10.82
C ASN A 64 -1.17 -6.14 -9.27
N PRO A 65 -1.12 -4.97 -8.60
CA PRO A 65 -0.90 -4.94 -7.17
C PRO A 65 -2.17 -5.22 -6.35
N TYR A 66 -3.36 -5.24 -6.98
CA TYR A 66 -4.61 -5.42 -6.25
C TYR A 66 -4.64 -6.81 -5.61
N ARG A 67 -5.02 -6.85 -4.33
CA ARG A 67 -5.14 -8.09 -3.54
C ARG A 67 -3.87 -8.92 -3.43
N SER A 68 -2.71 -8.32 -3.73
CA SER A 68 -1.39 -8.92 -3.57
C SER A 68 -0.99 -9.12 -2.10
N SER A 69 -1.75 -8.55 -1.16
CA SER A 69 -1.68 -8.77 0.28
C SER A 69 -3.09 -8.72 0.88
N ASP A 70 -3.25 -9.34 2.05
CA ASP A 70 -4.42 -9.24 2.93
C ASP A 70 -4.45 -7.93 3.74
N HIS A 71 -3.39 -7.12 3.67
CA HIS A 71 -3.27 -5.79 4.26
C HIS A 71 -2.87 -4.72 3.21
N ASN A 72 -3.34 -3.48 3.37
CA ASN A 72 -2.86 -2.34 2.60
C ASN A 72 -1.47 -1.90 3.12
N PRO A 73 -0.43 -1.79 2.27
CA PRO A 73 0.89 -1.36 2.71
C PRO A 73 0.91 0.08 3.22
N GLU A 74 1.74 0.36 4.23
CA GLU A 74 2.06 1.72 4.67
C GLU A 74 3.32 2.23 3.93
N ILE A 75 3.24 3.42 3.35
CA ILE A 75 4.33 4.11 2.67
C ILE A 75 4.81 5.26 3.54
N ILE A 76 6.10 5.26 3.87
CA ILE A 76 6.76 6.28 4.69
C ILE A 76 7.83 6.97 3.85
N GLY A 77 7.61 8.25 3.54
CA GLY A 77 8.60 9.09 2.87
C GLY A 77 9.55 9.71 3.89
N LEU A 78 10.86 9.62 3.63
CA LEU A 78 11.89 10.23 4.47
C LEU A 78 12.77 11.19 3.66
N THR A 79 13.09 12.36 4.22
CA THR A 79 14.10 13.30 3.72
C THR A 79 15.36 13.15 4.56
N LEU A 80 16.39 12.51 4.00
CA LEU A 80 17.67 12.29 4.67
C LEU A 80 18.73 13.23 4.08
N LEU A 81 19.55 13.85 4.92
CA LEU A 81 20.63 14.74 4.48
C LEU A 81 21.66 13.93 3.65
N GLY A 82 21.79 14.26 2.37
CA GLY A 82 22.72 13.62 1.43
C GLY A 82 22.08 12.66 0.41
N ALA A 83 20.75 12.50 0.40
CA ALA A 83 20.05 11.87 -0.73
C ALA A 83 19.75 12.93 -1.80
N ASP A 84 20.36 12.80 -2.98
CA ASP A 84 19.88 13.52 -4.17
C ASP A 84 18.37 13.28 -4.35
N PRO A 85 17.59 14.27 -4.81
CA PRO A 85 16.17 14.07 -5.02
C PRO A 85 15.96 12.89 -5.99
N ALA A 86 15.22 11.88 -5.54
CA ALA A 86 14.75 10.80 -6.40
C ALA A 86 14.03 11.42 -7.62
N PRO A 87 14.10 10.78 -8.81
CA PRO A 87 13.51 11.34 -10.01
C PRO A 87 12.00 11.54 -9.80
N THR A 88 11.53 12.74 -10.16
CA THR A 88 10.12 13.12 -10.12
C THR A 88 9.28 12.08 -10.85
N PRO A 89 8.23 11.49 -10.23
CA PRO A 89 7.28 10.68 -10.97
C PRO A 89 6.53 11.57 -11.97
N GLY A 90 6.86 11.47 -13.26
CA GLY A 90 6.04 12.05 -14.33
C GLY A 90 6.79 12.63 -15.53
N GLU A 91 7.46 11.79 -16.32
CA GLU A 91 7.38 11.94 -17.77
C GLU A 91 6.60 10.73 -18.30
N SER A 92 5.35 10.97 -18.70
CA SER A 92 4.59 10.02 -19.51
C SER A 92 5.28 9.92 -20.88
N PRO A 93 5.60 8.72 -21.40
CA PRO A 93 6.11 8.63 -22.76
C PRO A 93 5.02 9.11 -23.74
N ALA A 94 5.39 9.99 -24.66
CA ALA A 94 4.53 10.37 -25.77
C ALA A 94 4.40 9.17 -26.73
N PRO A 95 3.19 8.84 -27.20
CA PRO A 95 3.01 7.73 -28.14
C PRO A 95 3.59 8.11 -29.52
N THR A 96 4.39 7.21 -30.09
CA THR A 96 4.72 7.17 -31.53
C THR A 96 3.57 6.64 -32.37
#